data_AF-A0A934EHK8-F1
#
_entry.id   AF-A0A934EHK8-F1
#
_cell.length_a   1.000
_cell.length_b   1.000
_cell.length_c   1.000
_cell.angle_alpha   90.00
_cell.angle_beta   90.00
_cell.angle_gamma   90.00
#
_symmetry.space_group_name_H-M   'P 1'
#
loop_
_entity.id
_entity.type
_entity.pdbx_description
1 polymer ?
#
loop_
_entity_poly.entity_id
_entity_poly.type
_entity_poly.pdbx_seq_one_letter_code
_entity_poly.pdbx_strand_id
1 'polypeptide(L)' 'MKAKRLFLLLAELCEHPWVAKLDLKRVNLGKGKRVLVKDGHLDPKYLITVPFQRYNQGKPPHEESMS' A
#
# COMPACT_ATOMS: atom_id res chain seq x y z
N MET A 1 5.82 -12.48 -5.60
CA MET A 1 6.20 -11.33 -6.45
C MET A 1 5.78 -10.02 -5.79
N LYS A 2 6.67 -9.01 -5.76
CA LYS A 2 6.38 -7.66 -5.20
C LYS A 2 5.55 -6.79 -6.16
N ALA A 3 5.70 -7.01 -7.47
CA ALA A 3 5.09 -6.20 -8.53
C ALA A 3 3.56 -6.12 -8.48
N LYS A 4 2.83 -7.22 -8.20
CA LYS A 4 1.35 -7.21 -8.18
C LYS A 4 0.77 -6.24 -7.14
N ARG A 5 1.35 -6.22 -5.93
CA ARG A 5 0.91 -5.33 -4.85
C ARG A 5 1.21 -3.88 -5.19
N LEU A 6 2.42 -3.62 -5.68
CA LEU A 6 2.84 -2.28 -6.09
C LEU A 6 1.98 -1.76 -7.25
N PHE A 7 1.69 -2.61 -8.24
CA PHE A 7 0.84 -2.24 -9.37
C PHE A 7 -0.57 -1.84 -8.94
N LEU A 8 -1.21 -2.62 -8.06
CA LEU A 8 -2.55 -2.30 -7.58
C LEU A 8 -2.57 -1.05 -6.71
N LEU A 9 -1.55 -0.87 -5.86
CA LEU A 9 -1.37 0.36 -5.10
C LEU A 9 -1.26 1.57 -6.04
N LEU A 10 -0.40 1.50 -7.05
CA LEU A 10 -0.24 2.57 -8.03
C LEU A 10 -1.52 2.80 -8.85
N ALA A 11 -2.22 1.72 -9.20
CA ALA A 11 -3.47 1.84 -9.95
C ALA A 11 -4.53 2.59 -9.14
N GLU A 12 -4.60 2.35 -7.83
CA GLU A 12 -5.48 3.05 -6.91
C GLU A 12 -5.07 4.50 -6.70
N LEU A 13 -3.77 4.76 -6.53
CA LEU A 13 -3.23 6.12 -6.39
C LEU A 13 -3.43 6.96 -7.66
N CYS A 14 -3.46 6.34 -8.84
CA CYS A 14 -3.78 7.00 -10.10
C CYS A 14 -5.30 7.07 -10.37
N GLU A 15 -6.13 6.70 -9.40
CA GLU A 15 -7.60 6.75 -9.47
C GLU A 15 -8.17 6.05 -10.72
N HIS A 16 -7.56 4.94 -11.13
CA HIS A 16 -8.03 4.24 -12.31
C HIS A 16 -9.47 3.72 -12.11
N PRO A 17 -10.43 4.02 -13.00
CA PRO A 17 -11.85 3.73 -12.78
C PRO A 17 -12.20 2.25 -12.57
N TRP A 18 -11.36 1.34 -13.07
CA TRP A 18 -11.56 -0.10 -12.93
C TRP A 18 -11.15 -0.61 -11.54
N VAL A 19 -10.33 0.13 -10.79
CA VAL A 19 -9.89 -0.28 -9.44
C VAL A 19 -11.07 -0.31 -8.49
N ALA A 20 -12.01 0.64 -8.61
CA ALA A 20 -13.25 0.65 -7.84
C ALA A 20 -14.14 -0.58 -8.08
N LYS A 21 -13.97 -1.26 -9.23
CA LYS A 21 -14.71 -2.46 -9.62
C LYS A 21 -13.95 -3.75 -9.30
N LEU A 22 -12.72 -3.66 -8.79
CA LEU A 22 -11.86 -4.80 -8.56
C LEU A 22 -12.20 -5.47 -7.23
N ASP A 23 -12.55 -6.75 -7.29
CA ASP A 23 -12.68 -7.59 -6.10
C ASP A 23 -11.31 -8.19 -5.71
N LEU A 24 -10.67 -7.57 -4.71
CA LEU A 24 -9.37 -8.01 -4.19
C LEU A 24 -9.39 -9.42 -3.57
N LYS A 25 -10.55 -9.95 -3.16
CA LYS A 25 -10.66 -11.32 -2.63
C LYS A 25 -10.37 -12.37 -3.71
N ARG A 26 -10.60 -12.03 -4.97
CA ARG A 26 -10.34 -12.88 -6.13
C ARG A 26 -8.91 -12.74 -6.67
N VAL A 27 -8.15 -11.77 -6.15
CA VAL A 27 -6.77 -11.52 -6.57
C VAL A 27 -5.80 -12.19 -5.61
N ASN A 28 -5.08 -13.20 -6.08
CA ASN A 28 -4.04 -13.84 -5.28
C ASN A 28 -2.80 -12.94 -5.18
N LEU A 29 -2.72 -12.16 -4.09
CA LEU A 29 -1.54 -11.40 -3.70
C LEU A 29 -0.48 -12.29 -3.02
N GLY A 30 -0.85 -13.50 -2.58
CA GLY A 30 -0.01 -14.38 -1.77
C GLY A 30 0.06 -13.95 -0.31
N LYS A 31 0.67 -14.79 0.53
CA LYS A 31 0.68 -14.61 2.00
C LYS A 31 1.85 -13.75 2.50
N GLY A 32 1.60 -13.05 3.60
CA GLY A 32 2.60 -12.27 4.35
C GLY A 32 2.90 -10.88 3.80
N LYS A 33 3.58 -10.08 4.63
CA LYS A 33 4.02 -8.72 4.30
C LYS A 33 5.10 -8.73 3.21
N ARG A 34 5.18 -7.68 2.40
CA ARG A 34 6.26 -7.49 1.41
C ARG A 34 6.94 -6.17 1.63
N VAL A 35 8.24 -6.19 1.88
CA VAL A 35 9.03 -4.98 2.07
C VAL A 35 9.65 -4.56 0.74
N LEU A 36 9.27 -3.40 0.19
CA LEU A 36 9.93 -2.81 -0.99
C LEU A 36 11.18 -2.04 -0.58
N VAL A 37 11.06 -1.25 0.49
CA VAL A 37 12.14 -0.48 1.14
C VAL A 37 12.12 -0.76 2.63
N LYS A 38 13.31 -1.00 3.20
CA LYS A 38 13.52 -0.97 4.65
C LYS A 38 13.31 0.50 5.06
N ASP A 39 12.49 0.76 6.08
CA ASP A 39 12.10 2.13 6.50
C ASP A 39 11.08 2.83 5.58
N GLY A 40 10.14 2.06 5.03
CA GLY A 40 8.94 2.59 4.39
C GLY A 40 7.68 2.47 5.25
N HIS A 41 6.57 3.00 4.74
CA HIS A 41 5.24 2.84 5.31
C HIS A 41 4.57 1.56 4.81
N LEU A 42 3.96 0.77 5.70
CA LEU A 42 3.19 -0.42 5.34
C LEU A 42 1.78 -0.03 4.90
N ASP A 43 1.46 -0.23 3.62
CA ASP A 43 0.08 -0.23 3.16
C ASP A 43 -0.63 -1.51 3.67
N PRO A 44 -1.67 -1.39 4.51
CA PRO A 44 -2.37 -2.54 5.09
C PRO A 44 -3.31 -3.24 4.10
N LYS A 45 -3.77 -2.55 3.05
CA LYS A 45 -4.69 -3.08 2.03
C LYS A 45 -3.99 -4.08 1.11
N TYR A 46 -2.76 -3.78 0.71
CA TYR A 46 -1.94 -4.60 -0.17
C TYR A 46 -0.83 -5.35 0.57
N LEU A 47 -0.63 -5.08 1.86
CA LEU A 47 0.43 -5.66 2.70
C LEU A 47 1.83 -5.45 2.10
N ILE A 48 2.10 -4.22 1.64
CA ILE A 48 3.39 -3.82 1.06
C ILE A 48 3.96 -2.58 1.76
N THR A 49 5.24 -2.63 2.13
CA THR A 49 5.99 -1.49 2.65
C THR A 49 6.55 -0.66 1.50
N VAL A 50 6.19 0.61 1.40
CA VAL A 50 6.55 1.56 0.32
C VAL A 50 7.17 2.84 0.88
N PRO A 51 7.88 3.66 0.09
CA PRO A 51 8.51 4.89 0.60
C PRO A 51 7.50 5.88 1.19
N PHE A 52 7.87 6.56 2.28
CA PHE A 52 7.03 7.54 2.98
C PHE A 52 6.65 8.76 2.13
N GLN A 53 7.48 9.14 1.16
CA GLN A 53 7.37 10.39 0.41
C GLN A 53 5.97 10.66 -0.20
N ARG A 54 5.17 9.64 -0.46
CA ARG A 54 3.84 9.76 -1.09
C ARG A 54 2.64 9.50 -0.16
N TYR A 55 2.84 9.01 1.06
CA TYR A 55 1.75 8.90 2.05
C TYR A 55 1.45 10.24 2.77
N ASN A 56 2.27 11.27 2.51
CA ASN A 56 2.15 12.60 3.10
C ASN A 56 1.03 13.49 2.50
N GLN A 57 -0.02 12.93 1.89
CA GLN A 57 -1.27 13.68 1.62
C GLN A 57 -2.38 13.39 2.62
N GLY A 58 -2.05 12.80 3.78
CA GLY A 58 -2.99 12.66 4.89
C GLY A 58 -2.34 11.98 6.10
N LYS A 59 -1.71 12.80 6.95
CA LYS A 59 -1.23 12.51 8.32
C LYS A 59 0.06 11.65 8.47
N PRO A 60 1.14 12.17 9.07
CA PRO A 60 2.35 11.41 9.37
C PRO A 60 2.16 10.43 10.56
N PRO A 61 2.81 9.25 10.57
CA PRO A 61 2.53 8.18 11.53
C PRO A 61 3.35 8.24 12.84
N HIS A 62 3.79 9.42 13.30
CA HIS A 62 4.62 9.53 14.51
C HIS A 62 4.04 10.41 15.65
N GLU A 63 2.75 10.76 15.62
CA GLU A 63 2.14 11.66 16.62
C GLU A 63 1.23 10.95 17.64
N GLU A 64 1.32 9.63 17.80
CA GLU A 64 0.53 8.88 18.80
C GLU A 64 1.42 8.08 19.79
N SER A 65 2.64 8.56 20.06
CA SER A 65 3.47 7.98 21.11
C SER A 65 4.20 9.07 21.90
N MET A 66 3.43 9.94 22.55
CA MET A 66 3.83 10.66 23.77
C MET A 66 2.57 11.26 24.42
N SER A 67 1.76 10.37 24.98
CA SER A 67 0.92 10.63 26.16
C SER A 67 1.08 9.43 27.08
#